data_AF-A0A960XBY3-F1
#
_entry.id   AF-A0A960XBY3-F1
#
_cell.length_a   1.000
_cell.length_b   1.000
_cell.length_c   1.000
_cell.angle_alpha   90.00
_cell.angle_beta   90.00
_cell.angle_gamma   90.00
#
_symmetry.space_group_name_H-M   'P 1'
#
loop_
_entity.id
_entity.type
_entity.pdbx_description
1 polymer ?
#
loop_
_entity_poly.entity_id
_entity_poly.type
_entity_poly.pdbx_seq_one_letter_code
_entity_poly.pdbx_strand_id
1 'polypeptide(L)'
;MIRLFIFTAFFFVCARAEIPYTRPTERYIKANGWETISSGLKECGLSMAHRNLFDRVWEREEPGFVGYHGSTQNYRIYQDIIRIILEEHLCIPIRDDFHFFRIPAHPDYHHTSLEDYGSAWADYHPAHFVCMNYALYGNFRFMGWCSYYYFFTNSSAQLTSQEAYLGWLFERIGLDTSLAHQAFAIGKDYLEGNRGVLFQIFDISHFHPQNTPLHDFSDKLCSTGLEGHLLSSLYQGHDPSLFYDQCRMLMTNHGTLNPFSPLIIKRYDTVDPNVSAEYEQALRSFIKGLSPDPEKVAEYRKELFCAWEVIDDQVL
;
A
#
# COMPACT_ATOMS: atom_id res chain seq x y z
N MET A 1 60.93 -11.67 18.61
CA MET A 1 59.89 -11.64 19.66
C MET A 1 58.86 -10.59 19.25
N ILE A 2 57.84 -11.00 18.48
CA ILE A 2 56.77 -10.11 18.00
C ILE A 2 55.55 -10.44 18.85
N ARG A 3 55.04 -9.44 19.59
CA ARG A 3 53.82 -9.56 20.41
C ARG A 3 52.61 -9.47 19.48
N LEU A 4 51.85 -10.56 19.43
CA LEU A 4 50.55 -10.65 18.78
C LEU A 4 49.51 -9.96 19.70
N PHE A 5 49.00 -8.80 19.30
CA PHE A 5 47.82 -8.19 19.93
C PHE A 5 46.58 -8.76 19.26
N ILE A 6 45.90 -9.68 19.96
CA ILE A 6 44.56 -10.14 19.59
C ILE A 6 43.59 -9.04 20.03
N PHE A 7 43.13 -8.22 19.08
CA PHE A 7 41.96 -7.36 19.27
C PHE A 7 40.72 -8.26 19.26
N THR A 8 40.29 -8.68 20.44
CA THR A 8 38.97 -9.31 20.60
C THR A 8 37.96 -8.18 20.62
N ALA A 9 37.34 -7.90 19.47
CA ALA A 9 36.20 -7.00 19.42
C ALA A 9 35.04 -7.65 20.19
N PHE A 10 34.90 -7.30 21.47
CA PHE A 10 33.68 -7.52 22.21
C PHE A 10 32.60 -6.65 21.58
N PHE A 11 31.87 -7.20 20.61
CA PHE A 11 30.54 -6.71 20.30
C PHE A 11 29.70 -6.95 21.55
N PHE A 12 29.56 -5.94 22.39
CA PHE A 12 28.43 -5.85 23.30
C PHE A 12 27.19 -5.79 22.42
N VAL A 13 26.58 -6.94 22.17
CA VAL A 13 25.16 -7.00 21.86
C VAL A 13 24.49 -6.52 23.13
N CYS A 14 24.30 -5.20 23.26
CA CYS A 14 23.35 -4.67 24.22
C CYS A 14 22.05 -5.40 23.91
N ALA A 15 21.64 -6.30 24.80
CA ALA A 15 20.28 -6.79 24.82
C ALA A 15 19.41 -5.56 25.03
N ARG A 16 18.95 -4.95 23.93
CA ARG A 16 17.83 -4.02 23.99
C ARG A 16 16.74 -4.84 24.66
N ALA A 17 16.37 -4.47 25.89
CA ALA A 17 15.20 -5.04 26.53
C ALA A 17 14.09 -4.98 25.50
N GLU A 18 13.52 -6.14 25.13
CA GLU A 18 12.47 -6.19 24.11
C GLU A 18 11.32 -5.33 24.63
N ILE A 19 11.13 -4.18 23.99
CA ILE A 19 10.07 -3.25 24.36
C ILE A 19 8.77 -3.89 23.88
N PRO A 20 7.76 -4.06 24.75
CA PRO A 20 6.50 -4.64 24.34
C PRO A 20 5.85 -3.78 23.24
N TYR A 21 5.62 -4.38 22.07
CA TYR A 21 4.91 -3.72 20.98
C TYR A 21 3.51 -3.31 21.44
N THR A 22 3.15 -2.05 21.23
CA THR A 22 1.78 -1.54 21.46
C THR A 22 1.23 -1.02 20.15
N ARG A 23 0.01 -1.43 19.83
CA ARG A 23 -0.67 -1.15 18.56
C ARG A 23 -0.90 0.35 18.35
N PRO A 24 -0.57 0.93 17.17
CA PRO A 24 -0.82 2.33 16.86
C PRO A 24 -2.25 2.81 17.16
N THR A 25 -3.28 2.06 16.76
CA THR A 25 -4.68 2.43 17.03
C THR A 25 -4.98 2.47 18.52
N GLU A 26 -4.44 1.53 19.29
CA GLU A 26 -4.59 1.50 20.76
C GLU A 26 -3.97 2.73 21.41
N ARG A 27 -2.73 3.07 21.04
CA ARG A 27 -2.04 4.24 21.57
C ARG A 27 -2.80 5.52 21.23
N TYR A 28 -3.33 5.61 20.01
CA TYR A 28 -4.11 6.77 19.58
C TYR A 28 -5.40 6.93 20.40
N ILE A 29 -6.12 5.84 20.65
CA ILE A 29 -7.31 5.83 21.52
C ILE A 29 -6.93 6.21 22.95
N LYS A 30 -5.84 5.67 23.48
CA LYS A 30 -5.34 6.01 24.83
C LYS A 30 -4.97 7.49 24.96
N ALA A 31 -4.37 8.08 23.92
CA ALA A 31 -3.95 9.48 23.94
C ALA A 31 -5.13 10.47 23.81
N ASN A 32 -6.11 10.16 22.96
CA ASN A 32 -7.21 11.09 22.65
C ASN A 32 -8.50 10.83 23.43
N GLY A 33 -8.69 9.62 23.97
CA GLY A 33 -9.93 9.15 24.56
C GLY A 33 -10.95 8.69 23.50
N TRP A 34 -11.56 7.54 23.74
CA TRP A 34 -12.54 6.97 22.81
C TRP A 34 -13.78 7.85 22.65
N GLU A 35 -14.21 8.49 23.74
CA GLU A 35 -15.35 9.42 23.74
C GLU A 35 -15.08 10.61 22.81
N THR A 36 -13.86 11.16 22.85
CA THR A 36 -13.45 12.27 21.97
C THR A 36 -13.45 11.83 20.51
N ILE A 37 -12.85 10.69 20.21
CA ILE A 37 -12.80 10.13 18.85
C ILE A 37 -14.21 9.90 18.33
N SER A 38 -15.05 9.22 19.11
CA SER A 38 -16.43 8.92 18.73
C SER A 38 -17.26 10.19 18.53
N SER A 39 -17.06 11.22 19.35
CA SER A 39 -17.79 12.49 19.22
C SER A 39 -17.37 13.22 17.95
N GLY A 40 -16.06 13.30 17.65
CA GLY A 40 -15.61 13.94 16.41
C GLY A 40 -16.05 13.19 15.14
N LEU A 41 -16.07 11.86 15.15
CA LEU A 41 -16.63 11.09 14.02
C LEU A 41 -18.13 11.37 13.82
N LYS A 42 -18.90 11.49 14.91
CA LYS A 42 -20.33 11.84 14.86
C LYS A 42 -20.57 13.26 14.38
N GLU A 43 -19.79 14.23 14.86
CA GLU A 43 -19.81 15.62 14.37
C GLU A 43 -19.51 15.68 12.86
N CYS A 44 -18.70 14.74 12.38
CA CYS A 44 -18.42 14.53 10.97
C CYS A 44 -19.52 13.78 10.20
N GLY A 45 -20.68 13.50 10.82
CA GLY A 45 -21.77 12.76 10.18
C GLY A 45 -21.45 11.28 9.88
N LEU A 46 -20.39 10.73 10.47
CA LEU A 46 -20.01 9.34 10.27
C LEU A 46 -20.76 8.41 11.23
N SER A 47 -21.35 7.35 10.69
CA SER A 47 -21.94 6.29 11.51
C SER A 47 -20.86 5.28 11.93
N MET A 48 -20.95 4.80 13.18
CA MET A 48 -20.04 3.78 13.75
C MET A 48 -20.48 2.34 13.46
N ALA A 49 -21.36 2.11 12.49
CA ALA A 49 -21.90 0.78 12.18
C ALA A 49 -20.84 -0.29 11.87
N HIS A 50 -19.66 0.11 11.42
CA HIS A 50 -18.55 -0.79 11.07
C HIS A 50 -17.52 -0.98 12.18
N ARG A 51 -17.80 -0.50 13.39
CA ARG A 51 -16.88 -0.60 14.52
C ARG A 51 -16.38 -2.03 14.76
N ASN A 52 -17.25 -3.03 14.72
CA ASN A 52 -16.86 -4.43 14.96
C ASN A 52 -15.87 -4.95 13.91
N LEU A 53 -15.95 -4.49 12.65
CA LEU A 53 -14.96 -4.82 11.64
C LEU A 53 -13.62 -4.20 12.05
N PHE A 54 -13.60 -2.92 12.36
CA PHE A 54 -12.40 -2.19 12.74
C PHE A 54 -11.76 -2.71 14.02
N ASP A 55 -12.55 -3.04 15.04
CA ASP A 55 -12.07 -3.60 16.30
C ASP A 55 -11.26 -4.89 16.07
N ARG A 56 -11.68 -5.73 15.12
CA ARG A 56 -10.91 -6.93 14.71
C ARG A 56 -9.72 -6.61 13.82
N VAL A 57 -9.79 -5.57 13.01
CA VAL A 57 -8.71 -5.18 12.09
C VAL A 57 -7.51 -4.63 12.86
N TRP A 58 -7.72 -3.75 13.84
CA TRP A 58 -6.59 -3.19 14.59
C TRP A 58 -5.94 -4.21 15.54
N GLU A 59 -6.65 -5.26 15.97
CA GLU A 59 -6.04 -6.39 16.68
C GLU A 59 -4.93 -7.09 15.86
N ARG A 60 -4.93 -6.91 14.54
CA ARG A 60 -3.93 -7.44 13.60
C ARG A 60 -2.79 -6.45 13.31
N GLU A 61 -2.75 -5.30 13.98
CA GLU A 61 -1.55 -4.46 14.02
C GLU A 61 -0.46 -5.24 14.76
N GLU A 62 0.57 -5.64 14.02
CA GLU A 62 1.69 -6.47 14.47
C GLU A 62 3.03 -5.81 14.05
N PRO A 63 4.19 -6.27 14.55
CA PRO A 63 5.48 -5.77 14.09
C PRO A 63 5.58 -5.81 12.55
N GLY A 64 6.03 -4.69 11.96
CA GLY A 64 6.01 -4.48 10.50
C GLY A 64 4.84 -3.65 9.98
N PHE A 65 3.81 -3.40 10.79
CA PHE A 65 2.70 -2.52 10.41
C PHE A 65 3.21 -1.11 10.05
N VAL A 66 2.81 -0.63 8.87
CA VAL A 66 3.15 0.69 8.35
C VAL A 66 1.99 1.66 8.53
N GLY A 67 0.77 1.26 8.17
CA GLY A 67 -0.37 2.17 8.18
C GLY A 67 -1.62 1.61 7.52
N TYR A 68 -2.68 2.41 7.59
CA TYR A 68 -3.95 2.22 6.93
C TYR A 68 -4.13 3.19 5.78
N HIS A 69 -4.72 2.72 4.70
CA HIS A 69 -5.19 3.58 3.62
C HIS A 69 -6.66 3.27 3.32
N GLY A 70 -7.54 4.25 3.49
CA GLY A 70 -8.92 4.15 3.02
C GLY A 70 -9.01 4.61 1.56
N SER A 71 -9.66 3.82 0.71
CA SER A 71 -9.85 4.15 -0.70
C SER A 71 -11.28 3.93 -1.18
N THR A 72 -11.57 4.37 -2.41
CA THR A 72 -12.86 4.18 -3.05
C THR A 72 -13.02 2.77 -3.61
N GLN A 73 -14.25 2.32 -3.86
CA GLN A 73 -14.48 1.07 -4.61
C GLN A 73 -13.96 1.15 -6.04
N ASN A 74 -14.00 2.35 -6.67
CA ASN A 74 -13.35 2.60 -7.95
C ASN A 74 -11.87 2.25 -7.93
N TYR A 75 -11.19 2.57 -6.83
CA TYR A 75 -9.79 2.21 -6.66
C TYR A 75 -9.60 0.71 -6.51
N ARG A 76 -10.45 0.01 -5.75
CA ARG A 76 -10.44 -1.46 -5.68
C ARG A 76 -10.57 -2.07 -7.09
N ILE A 77 -11.54 -1.62 -7.88
CA ILE A 77 -11.78 -2.10 -9.26
C ILE A 77 -10.53 -1.91 -10.12
N TYR A 78 -9.91 -0.73 -10.03
CA TYR A 78 -8.64 -0.44 -10.70
C TYR A 78 -7.54 -1.44 -10.34
N GLN A 79 -7.36 -1.76 -9.06
CA GLN A 79 -6.36 -2.76 -8.63
C GLN A 79 -6.68 -4.16 -9.14
N ASP A 80 -7.94 -4.57 -9.07
CA ASP A 80 -8.38 -5.90 -9.48
C ASP A 80 -8.20 -6.09 -11.00
N ILE A 81 -8.44 -5.06 -11.82
CA ILE A 81 -8.16 -5.09 -13.26
C ILE A 81 -6.67 -5.28 -13.53
N ILE A 82 -5.79 -4.49 -12.88
CA ILE A 82 -4.34 -4.62 -13.06
C ILE A 82 -3.89 -6.03 -12.68
N ARG A 83 -4.31 -6.52 -11.50
CA ARG A 83 -3.97 -7.86 -11.00
C ARG A 83 -4.37 -8.94 -12.00
N ILE A 84 -5.62 -8.94 -12.46
CA ILE A 84 -6.14 -9.98 -13.36
C ILE A 84 -5.44 -9.93 -14.72
N ILE A 85 -5.11 -8.75 -15.25
CA ILE A 85 -4.32 -8.64 -16.49
C ILE A 85 -2.93 -9.28 -16.31
N LEU A 86 -2.26 -8.99 -15.19
CA LEU A 86 -0.94 -9.56 -14.90
C LEU A 86 -1.02 -11.09 -14.76
N GLU A 87 -2.05 -11.62 -14.10
CA GLU A 87 -2.26 -13.05 -13.94
C GLU A 87 -2.65 -13.76 -15.26
N GLU A 88 -3.63 -13.26 -16.00
CA GLU A 88 -4.23 -13.97 -17.14
C GLU A 88 -3.49 -13.75 -18.46
N HIS A 89 -2.97 -12.54 -18.72
CA HIS A 89 -2.31 -12.23 -19.98
C HIS A 89 -0.79 -12.26 -19.87
N LEU A 90 -0.24 -11.80 -18.75
CA LEU A 90 1.20 -11.82 -18.53
C LEU A 90 1.66 -13.08 -17.81
N CYS A 91 0.76 -13.94 -17.32
CA CYS A 91 1.10 -15.15 -16.55
C CYS A 91 2.09 -14.86 -15.40
N ILE A 92 1.84 -13.79 -14.65
CA ILE A 92 2.59 -13.40 -13.46
C ILE A 92 1.72 -13.71 -12.23
N PRO A 93 2.16 -14.62 -11.34
CA PRO A 93 1.40 -14.92 -10.13
C PRO A 93 1.44 -13.73 -9.17
N ILE A 94 0.27 -13.30 -8.70
CA ILE A 94 0.13 -12.26 -7.68
C ILE A 94 -0.34 -12.91 -6.38
N ARG A 95 0.28 -12.54 -5.27
CA ARG A 95 -0.12 -13.01 -3.94
C ARG A 95 -1.46 -12.41 -3.52
N ASP A 96 -2.26 -13.18 -2.80
CA ASP A 96 -3.56 -12.73 -2.26
C ASP A 96 -3.45 -11.49 -1.34
N ASP A 97 -2.30 -11.36 -0.66
CA ASP A 97 -1.99 -10.28 0.26
C ASP A 97 -1.06 -9.21 -0.36
N PHE A 98 -1.08 -9.07 -1.68
CA PHE A 98 -0.40 -8.00 -2.38
C PHE A 98 -1.37 -7.25 -3.29
N HIS A 99 -1.33 -5.92 -3.24
CA HIS A 99 -2.19 -5.06 -4.05
C HIS A 99 -1.40 -3.90 -4.65
N PHE A 100 -1.51 -3.74 -5.97
CA PHE A 100 -0.90 -2.62 -6.66
C PHE A 100 -1.59 -1.32 -6.30
N PHE A 101 -0.90 -0.32 -5.76
CA PHE A 101 -1.49 1.01 -5.60
C PHE A 101 -1.29 1.88 -6.85
N ARG A 102 -0.51 1.42 -7.84
CA ARG A 102 -0.27 2.10 -9.13
C ARG A 102 0.00 1.05 -10.21
N ILE A 103 -0.01 1.46 -11.48
CA ILE A 103 0.38 0.57 -12.58
C ILE A 103 1.90 0.33 -12.53
N PRO A 104 2.35 -0.94 -12.47
CA PRO A 104 3.76 -1.28 -12.55
C PRO A 104 4.39 -0.90 -13.89
N ALA A 105 5.67 -0.52 -13.86
CA ALA A 105 6.46 0.03 -14.96
C ALA A 105 5.87 1.26 -15.66
N HIS A 106 4.93 1.98 -15.05
CA HIS A 106 4.48 3.26 -15.60
C HIS A 106 5.62 4.30 -15.51
N PRO A 107 5.84 5.15 -16.55
CA PRO A 107 6.91 6.14 -16.63
C PRO A 107 7.12 6.98 -15.36
N ASP A 108 6.01 7.44 -14.77
CA ASP A 108 5.97 8.26 -13.56
C ASP A 108 6.57 7.58 -12.29
N TYR A 109 6.82 6.27 -12.31
CA TYR A 109 7.28 5.50 -11.14
C TYR A 109 8.67 4.83 -11.31
N HIS A 110 9.45 5.24 -12.33
CA HIS A 110 10.77 4.66 -12.65
C HIS A 110 11.96 5.31 -11.95
N HIS A 111 11.77 5.91 -10.77
CA HIS A 111 12.89 6.50 -10.02
C HIS A 111 13.64 5.45 -9.21
N THR A 112 14.97 5.50 -9.26
CA THR A 112 15.88 4.52 -8.65
C THR A 112 16.33 4.89 -7.24
N SER A 113 16.18 6.16 -6.84
CA SER A 113 16.54 6.61 -5.49
C SER A 113 15.73 7.83 -5.05
N LEU A 114 15.70 8.09 -3.74
CA LEU A 114 15.14 9.33 -3.17
C LEU A 114 15.95 10.57 -3.55
N GLU A 115 17.24 10.41 -3.84
CA GLU A 115 18.14 11.48 -4.27
C GLU A 115 17.78 12.00 -5.66
N ASP A 116 17.33 11.11 -6.56
CA ASP A 116 16.75 11.47 -7.87
C ASP A 116 15.53 12.40 -7.72
N TYR A 117 14.87 12.33 -6.56
CA TYR A 117 13.71 13.13 -6.21
C TYR A 117 14.09 14.48 -5.56
N GLY A 118 15.32 14.62 -5.05
CA GLY A 118 15.78 15.68 -4.14
C GLY A 118 15.62 17.13 -4.61
N SER A 119 15.52 17.38 -5.92
CA SER A 119 15.21 18.70 -6.49
C SER A 119 13.74 18.87 -6.90
N ALA A 120 12.98 17.78 -7.04
CA ALA A 120 11.57 17.75 -7.47
C ALA A 120 10.56 17.84 -6.31
N TRP A 121 11.00 17.72 -5.04
CA TRP A 121 10.11 17.91 -3.87
C TRP A 121 9.57 19.34 -3.72
N ALA A 122 10.12 20.33 -4.44
CA ALA A 122 9.56 21.68 -4.47
C ALA A 122 8.17 21.71 -5.13
N ASP A 123 7.91 20.78 -6.07
CA ASP A 123 6.64 20.61 -6.78
C ASP A 123 6.09 19.21 -6.50
N TYR A 124 5.53 18.99 -5.31
CA TYR A 124 4.87 17.74 -4.93
C TYR A 124 3.87 17.25 -5.99
N HIS A 125 4.24 16.28 -6.84
CA HIS A 125 3.29 15.64 -7.74
C HIS A 125 2.48 14.58 -6.96
N PRO A 126 1.16 14.78 -6.71
CA PRO A 126 0.40 13.90 -5.82
C PRO A 126 0.29 12.46 -6.30
N ALA A 127 0.48 12.20 -7.61
CA ALA A 127 0.39 10.86 -8.16
C ALA A 127 1.48 9.91 -7.61
N HIS A 128 2.62 10.43 -7.17
CA HIS A 128 3.76 9.60 -6.74
C HIS A 128 3.68 9.16 -5.27
N PHE A 129 2.81 9.79 -4.47
CA PHE A 129 2.68 9.49 -3.05
C PHE A 129 1.37 8.78 -2.73
N VAL A 130 1.43 7.82 -1.80
CA VAL A 130 0.27 7.24 -1.12
C VAL A 130 0.25 7.76 0.31
N CYS A 131 -0.78 8.50 0.68
CA CYS A 131 -0.98 8.97 2.05
C CYS A 131 -1.64 7.85 2.88
N MET A 132 -1.00 7.47 3.97
CA MET A 132 -1.44 6.43 4.89
C MET A 132 -1.60 7.02 6.28
N ASN A 133 -2.57 6.52 7.05
CA ASN A 133 -2.78 6.87 8.43
C ASN A 133 -2.19 5.82 9.35
N TYR A 134 -1.53 6.25 10.41
CA TYR A 134 -0.93 5.31 11.35
C TYR A 134 -1.95 4.56 12.21
N ALA A 135 -3.03 5.23 12.60
CA ALA A 135 -4.12 4.62 13.33
C ALA A 135 -5.38 4.64 12.46
N LEU A 136 -6.30 3.68 12.67
CA LEU A 136 -7.60 3.66 11.99
C LEU A 136 -8.34 5.00 12.12
N TYR A 137 -8.17 5.64 13.28
CA TYR A 137 -8.80 6.89 13.66
C TYR A 137 -7.85 8.09 13.68
N GLY A 138 -6.66 7.96 13.06
CA GLY A 138 -5.52 8.88 13.21
C GLY A 138 -5.80 10.36 12.96
N ASN A 139 -6.88 10.71 12.27
CA ASN A 139 -7.26 12.08 11.95
C ASN A 139 -8.77 12.32 12.13
N PHE A 140 -9.41 11.78 13.16
CA PHE A 140 -10.88 11.82 13.27
C PHE A 140 -11.51 13.23 13.23
N ARG A 141 -10.72 14.29 13.51
CA ARG A 141 -11.15 15.71 13.39
C ARG A 141 -10.91 16.31 12.00
N PHE A 142 -10.10 15.66 11.18
CA PHE A 142 -9.78 16.06 9.81
C PHE A 142 -10.29 14.97 8.87
N MET A 143 -11.58 15.04 8.52
CA MET A 143 -12.26 14.09 7.64
C MET A 143 -11.40 13.70 6.42
N GLY A 144 -10.83 14.71 5.76
CA GLY A 144 -10.02 14.55 4.57
C GLY A 144 -8.76 13.74 4.77
N TRP A 145 -8.36 13.39 5.99
CA TRP A 145 -7.19 12.58 6.27
C TRP A 145 -7.53 11.31 7.06
N CYS A 146 -8.78 11.03 7.45
CA CYS A 146 -9.09 9.87 8.28
C CYS A 146 -9.39 8.60 7.46
N SER A 147 -8.67 7.49 7.70
CA SER A 147 -8.94 6.20 7.02
C SER A 147 -10.36 5.68 7.26
N TYR A 148 -10.88 5.80 8.50
CA TYR A 148 -12.28 5.46 8.78
C TYR A 148 -13.25 6.30 7.95
N TYR A 149 -13.01 7.62 7.85
CA TYR A 149 -13.86 8.51 7.05
C TYR A 149 -13.91 8.02 5.61
N TYR A 150 -12.75 7.85 4.97
CA TYR A 150 -12.69 7.41 3.58
C TYR A 150 -13.31 6.04 3.31
N PHE A 151 -13.13 5.09 4.24
CA PHE A 151 -13.81 3.83 4.18
C PHE A 151 -15.33 4.01 4.28
N PHE A 152 -15.81 4.80 5.23
CA PHE A 152 -17.24 4.95 5.47
C PHE A 152 -17.94 5.72 4.35
N THR A 153 -17.37 6.83 3.89
CA THR A 153 -17.97 7.71 2.88
C THR A 153 -17.66 7.29 1.45
N ASN A 154 -16.76 6.32 1.25
CA ASN A 154 -16.30 5.89 -0.07
C ASN A 154 -15.74 7.08 -0.89
N SER A 155 -15.03 8.02 -0.23
CA SER A 155 -14.69 9.34 -0.79
C SER A 155 -13.20 9.67 -0.77
N SER A 156 -12.32 8.67 -0.85
CA SER A 156 -10.87 8.89 -0.88
C SER A 156 -10.43 9.86 -1.98
N ALA A 157 -9.49 10.74 -1.63
CA ALA A 157 -8.96 11.74 -2.53
C ALA A 157 -7.84 11.15 -3.40
N GLN A 158 -8.22 10.54 -4.53
CA GLN A 158 -7.35 10.54 -5.70
C GLN A 158 -8.09 11.26 -6.82
N LEU A 159 -7.64 12.49 -7.10
CA LEU A 159 -8.18 13.40 -8.12
C LEU A 159 -7.95 12.91 -9.56
N THR A 160 -7.31 11.75 -9.70
CA THR A 160 -6.91 11.15 -10.97
C THR A 160 -7.91 10.08 -11.38
N SER A 161 -8.36 10.12 -12.64
CA SER A 161 -9.26 9.10 -13.20
C SER A 161 -8.52 7.76 -13.25
N GLN A 162 -8.80 6.86 -12.29
CA GLN A 162 -8.19 5.53 -12.25
C GLN A 162 -8.40 4.78 -13.58
N GLU A 163 -9.58 4.98 -14.18
CA GLU A 163 -9.95 4.45 -15.47
C GLU A 163 -9.05 4.96 -16.61
N ALA A 164 -8.68 6.26 -16.59
CA ALA A 164 -7.78 6.82 -17.60
C ALA A 164 -6.38 6.17 -17.53
N TYR A 165 -5.88 5.86 -16.34
CA TYR A 165 -4.60 5.15 -16.18
C TYR A 165 -4.67 3.73 -16.76
N LEU A 166 -5.80 3.04 -16.64
CA LEU A 166 -5.95 1.71 -17.26
C LEU A 166 -5.83 1.77 -18.79
N GLY A 167 -6.19 2.89 -19.41
CA GLY A 167 -5.97 3.12 -20.83
C GLY A 167 -4.52 2.92 -21.25
N TRP A 168 -3.57 3.43 -20.45
CA TRP A 168 -2.13 3.23 -20.69
C TRP A 168 -1.76 1.74 -20.64
N LEU A 169 -2.24 1.00 -19.63
CA LEU A 169 -1.94 -0.44 -19.50
C LEU A 169 -2.51 -1.23 -20.68
N PHE A 170 -3.75 -0.95 -21.08
CA PHE A 170 -4.39 -1.62 -22.22
C PHE A 170 -3.62 -1.35 -23.52
N GLU A 171 -3.28 -0.09 -23.81
CA GLU A 171 -2.49 0.29 -24.97
C GLU A 171 -1.10 -0.41 -24.97
N ARG A 172 -0.46 -0.47 -23.79
CA ARG A 172 0.86 -1.07 -23.61
C ARG A 172 0.89 -2.54 -24.01
N ILE A 173 -0.18 -3.30 -23.73
CA ILE A 173 -0.30 -4.72 -24.10
C ILE A 173 -1.07 -4.95 -25.42
N GLY A 174 -1.38 -3.88 -26.16
CA GLY A 174 -2.04 -3.97 -27.46
C GLY A 174 -3.54 -4.24 -27.43
N LEU A 175 -4.22 -3.90 -26.34
CA LEU A 175 -5.67 -3.90 -26.25
C LEU A 175 -6.25 -2.54 -26.66
N ASP A 176 -7.50 -2.57 -27.14
CA ASP A 176 -8.29 -1.36 -27.34
C ASP A 176 -8.56 -0.69 -25.99
N THR A 177 -8.18 0.59 -25.86
CA THR A 177 -8.37 1.38 -24.63
C THR A 177 -9.84 1.57 -24.27
N SER A 178 -10.77 1.43 -25.22
CA SER A 178 -12.21 1.44 -24.95
C SER A 178 -12.66 0.26 -24.07
N LEU A 179 -11.92 -0.85 -24.08
CA LEU A 179 -12.21 -2.02 -23.26
C LEU A 179 -11.87 -1.79 -21.78
N ALA A 180 -10.99 -0.83 -21.47
CA ALA A 180 -10.71 -0.45 -20.09
C ALA A 180 -11.97 0.10 -19.41
N HIS A 181 -12.77 0.90 -20.14
CA HIS A 181 -14.06 1.39 -19.66
C HIS A 181 -15.03 0.23 -19.36
N GLN A 182 -15.09 -0.77 -20.23
CA GLN A 182 -15.96 -1.94 -20.06
C GLN A 182 -15.55 -2.79 -18.85
N ALA A 183 -14.24 -3.05 -18.69
CA ALA A 183 -13.72 -3.75 -17.51
C ALA A 183 -14.07 -3.01 -16.21
N PHE A 184 -13.94 -1.68 -16.22
CA PHE A 184 -14.28 -0.85 -15.07
C PHE A 184 -15.78 -0.83 -14.78
N ALA A 185 -16.62 -0.81 -15.82
CA ALA A 185 -18.07 -0.87 -15.70
C ALA A 185 -18.55 -2.16 -15.03
N ILE A 186 -17.95 -3.31 -15.36
CA ILE A 186 -18.24 -4.58 -14.66
C ILE A 186 -18.04 -4.40 -13.15
N GLY A 187 -16.93 -3.79 -12.73
CA GLY A 187 -16.71 -3.52 -11.31
C GLY A 187 -17.74 -2.60 -10.69
N LYS A 188 -18.15 -1.54 -11.40
CA LYS A 188 -19.20 -0.62 -10.93
C LYS A 188 -20.52 -1.37 -10.73
N ASP A 189 -20.93 -2.20 -11.68
CA ASP A 189 -22.21 -2.92 -11.62
C ASP A 189 -22.35 -3.79 -10.36
N TYR A 190 -21.26 -4.41 -9.90
CA TYR A 190 -21.26 -5.26 -8.70
C TYR A 190 -21.04 -4.47 -7.40
N LEU A 191 -20.25 -3.40 -7.45
CA LEU A 191 -19.72 -2.75 -6.25
C LEU A 191 -20.34 -1.38 -5.98
N GLU A 192 -21.15 -0.85 -6.88
CA GLU A 192 -21.86 0.43 -6.70
C GLU A 192 -22.71 0.42 -5.43
N GLY A 193 -22.73 1.57 -4.73
CA GLY A 193 -23.46 1.74 -3.47
C GLY A 193 -22.82 1.09 -2.25
N ASN A 194 -21.75 0.30 -2.40
CA ASN A 194 -20.97 -0.18 -1.26
C ASN A 194 -20.12 0.95 -0.66
N ARG A 195 -19.72 0.75 0.61
CA ARG A 195 -18.75 1.64 1.28
C ARG A 195 -17.36 1.46 0.67
N GLY A 196 -16.40 2.28 1.06
CA GLY A 196 -15.01 2.20 0.57
C GLY A 196 -14.30 0.91 0.95
N VAL A 197 -13.02 0.84 0.60
CA VAL A 197 -12.11 -0.26 0.89
C VAL A 197 -11.02 0.20 1.86
N LEU A 198 -10.63 -0.65 2.81
CA LEU A 198 -9.55 -0.38 3.75
C LEU A 198 -8.35 -1.28 3.41
N PHE A 199 -7.19 -0.67 3.25
CA PHE A 199 -5.91 -1.36 3.15
C PHE A 199 -5.14 -1.22 4.46
N GLN A 200 -4.56 -2.32 4.92
CA GLN A 200 -3.64 -2.39 6.05
C GLN A 200 -2.30 -2.89 5.52
N ILE A 201 -1.26 -2.08 5.66
CA ILE A 201 0.01 -2.29 4.96
C ILE A 201 1.09 -2.66 5.97
N PHE A 202 1.90 -3.67 5.64
CA PHE A 202 3.01 -4.17 6.44
C PHE A 202 4.26 -4.30 5.58
N ASP A 203 5.40 -3.90 6.14
CA ASP A 203 6.73 -4.15 5.58
C ASP A 203 7.41 -5.26 6.40
N ILE A 204 7.57 -6.44 5.80
CA ILE A 204 8.22 -7.59 6.45
C ILE A 204 9.71 -7.73 6.10
N SER A 205 10.30 -6.77 5.38
CA SER A 205 11.74 -6.79 5.03
C SER A 205 12.65 -6.89 6.25
N HIS A 206 12.22 -6.34 7.38
CA HIS A 206 12.94 -6.38 8.64
C HIS A 206 13.09 -7.79 9.24
N PHE A 207 12.29 -8.78 8.81
CA PHE A 207 12.48 -10.18 9.19
C PHE A 207 13.59 -10.87 8.40
N HIS A 208 13.99 -10.31 7.24
CA HIS A 208 15.04 -10.84 6.36
C HIS A 208 16.01 -9.75 5.87
N PRO A 209 16.65 -9.00 6.79
CA PRO A 209 17.44 -7.80 6.45
C PRO A 209 18.70 -8.07 5.62
N GLN A 210 19.11 -9.34 5.50
CA GLN A 210 20.27 -9.76 4.71
C GLN A 210 19.96 -9.93 3.22
N ASN A 211 18.67 -10.02 2.86
CA ASN A 211 18.19 -10.34 1.51
C ASN A 211 17.43 -9.18 0.86
N THR A 212 17.36 -8.02 1.51
CA THR A 212 16.59 -6.87 1.02
C THR A 212 17.39 -5.61 1.25
N PRO A 213 17.70 -4.81 0.21
CA PRO A 213 18.27 -3.49 0.38
C PRO A 213 17.37 -2.72 1.36
N LEU A 214 17.97 -2.26 2.46
CA LEU A 214 17.26 -1.62 3.57
C LEU A 214 16.54 -0.36 3.07
N HIS A 215 15.23 -0.48 2.91
CA HIS A 215 14.21 0.56 2.86
C HIS A 215 14.39 1.68 1.82
N ASP A 216 13.86 1.47 0.62
CA ASP A 216 13.49 2.53 -0.34
C ASP A 216 12.10 3.13 -0.04
N PHE A 217 11.56 2.90 1.16
CA PHE A 217 10.37 3.62 1.61
C PHE A 217 10.80 5.07 1.84
N SER A 218 10.22 6.01 1.10
CA SER A 218 10.48 7.45 1.30
C SER A 218 10.06 7.86 2.70
N ASP A 219 10.97 7.68 3.65
CA ASP A 219 10.75 7.97 5.04
C ASP A 219 11.00 9.45 5.27
N LYS A 220 10.12 10.27 4.69
CA LYS A 220 9.80 11.55 5.27
C LYS A 220 8.32 11.51 5.60
N LEU A 221 8.07 11.25 6.88
CA LEU A 221 7.07 12.02 7.59
C LEU A 221 7.20 13.47 7.11
N CYS A 222 6.12 14.08 6.63
CA CYS A 222 6.10 15.47 6.15
C CYS A 222 6.26 16.47 7.30
N SER A 223 7.19 16.19 8.21
CA SER A 223 7.58 16.93 9.38
C SER A 223 9.09 16.80 9.52
N THR A 224 9.76 17.94 9.50
CA THR A 224 11.17 18.12 9.79
C THR A 224 11.53 17.49 11.14
N GLY A 225 12.26 16.37 11.20
CA GLY A 225 12.72 15.88 12.51
C GLY A 225 13.42 14.52 12.63
N LEU A 226 13.60 13.74 11.56
CA LEU A 226 14.07 12.34 11.69
C LEU A 226 15.18 11.97 10.71
N GLU A 227 16.19 12.82 10.55
CA GLU A 227 17.44 12.34 9.95
C GLU A 227 18.09 11.29 10.88
N GLY A 228 18.29 10.06 10.39
CA GLY A 228 19.12 9.05 11.06
C GLY A 228 18.40 7.99 11.91
N HIS A 229 17.07 7.86 11.85
CA HIS A 229 16.32 6.83 12.57
C HIS A 229 15.63 5.84 11.61
N LEU A 230 15.59 4.54 11.97
CA LEU A 230 14.78 3.56 11.24
C LEU A 230 13.29 3.82 11.52
N LEU A 231 12.44 3.74 10.49
CA LEU A 231 10.98 3.83 10.62
C LEU A 231 10.42 2.94 11.74
N SER A 232 10.94 1.71 11.81
CA SER A 232 10.60 0.73 12.85
C SER A 232 10.88 1.20 14.28
N SER A 233 11.85 2.08 14.48
CA SER A 233 12.17 2.65 15.79
C SER A 233 11.12 3.64 16.29
N LEU A 234 10.38 4.31 15.38
CA LEU A 234 9.22 5.11 15.74
C LEU A 234 8.10 4.25 16.32
N TYR A 235 8.00 2.99 15.88
CA TYR A 235 6.94 2.09 16.31
C TYR A 235 7.25 1.37 17.64
N GLN A 236 8.51 1.39 18.10
CA GLN A 236 8.99 0.68 19.30
C GLN A 236 8.67 1.38 20.65
N GLY A 237 7.84 2.42 20.70
CA GLY A 237 6.98 2.67 21.87
C GLY A 237 7.60 3.28 23.14
N HIS A 238 8.63 4.13 23.05
CA HIS A 238 9.17 4.81 24.23
C HIS A 238 8.76 6.26 24.43
N ASP A 239 8.34 6.98 23.39
CA ASP A 239 8.02 8.39 23.52
C ASP A 239 6.49 8.59 23.41
N PRO A 240 5.83 9.25 24.39
CA PRO A 240 4.46 9.74 24.24
C PRO A 240 4.31 10.81 23.14
N SER A 241 5.39 11.15 22.42
CA SER A 241 5.29 11.98 21.22
C SER A 241 4.24 11.39 20.28
N LEU A 242 3.25 12.23 19.99
CA LEU A 242 2.13 11.95 19.11
C LEU A 242 2.69 11.30 17.84
N PHE A 243 2.29 10.06 17.58
CA PHE A 243 2.44 9.49 16.24
C PHE A 243 1.91 10.54 15.27
N TYR A 244 2.68 10.83 14.24
CA TYR A 244 2.15 11.63 13.15
C TYR A 244 0.84 11.01 12.72
N ASP A 245 -0.16 11.83 12.46
CA ASP A 245 -1.46 11.28 12.12
C ASP A 245 -1.44 10.58 10.74
N GLN A 246 -0.41 10.89 9.93
CA GLN A 246 -0.20 10.37 8.58
C GLN A 246 1.28 10.14 8.24
N CYS A 247 1.55 9.19 7.35
CA CYS A 247 2.79 9.06 6.58
C CYS A 247 2.50 9.09 5.09
N ARG A 248 3.54 9.36 4.30
CA ARG A 248 3.48 9.29 2.85
C ARG A 248 4.48 8.25 2.35
N MET A 249 3.99 7.31 1.56
CA MET A 249 4.81 6.31 0.90
C MET A 249 4.97 6.69 -0.56
N LEU A 250 6.20 6.97 -0.98
CA LEU A 250 6.59 7.01 -2.39
C LEU A 250 6.65 5.57 -2.91
N MET A 251 6.15 5.37 -4.12
CA MET A 251 6.09 4.04 -4.72
C MET A 251 6.91 3.97 -6.00
N THR A 252 7.98 3.20 -5.98
CA THR A 252 8.77 2.85 -7.16
C THR A 252 8.40 1.46 -7.65
N ASN A 253 8.69 1.20 -8.93
CA ASN A 253 8.49 -0.11 -9.55
C ASN A 253 9.25 -1.22 -8.81
N HIS A 254 10.51 -0.98 -8.47
CA HIS A 254 11.37 -1.95 -7.82
C HIS A 254 10.90 -2.33 -6.40
N GLY A 255 10.61 -1.33 -5.56
CA GLY A 255 10.39 -1.58 -4.13
C GLY A 255 8.96 -1.96 -3.76
N THR A 256 7.96 -1.25 -4.30
CA THR A 256 6.59 -1.25 -3.72
C THR A 256 5.48 -1.62 -4.70
N LEU A 257 5.79 -1.66 -6.00
CA LEU A 257 4.88 -2.14 -7.05
C LEU A 257 5.34 -3.49 -7.62
N ASN A 258 6.23 -4.18 -6.90
CA ASN A 258 6.72 -5.51 -7.22
C ASN A 258 5.93 -6.56 -6.41
N PRO A 259 5.20 -7.49 -7.05
CA PRO A 259 4.44 -8.52 -6.35
C PRO A 259 5.31 -9.51 -5.56
N PHE A 260 6.61 -9.55 -5.84
CA PHE A 260 7.61 -10.35 -5.12
C PHE A 260 8.26 -9.58 -3.96
N SER A 261 7.89 -8.31 -3.74
CA SER A 261 8.40 -7.50 -2.63
C SER A 261 7.97 -8.06 -1.27
N PRO A 262 8.71 -7.72 -0.19
CA PRO A 262 8.32 -8.04 1.18
C PRO A 262 7.15 -7.17 1.69
N LEU A 263 6.42 -6.50 0.82
CA LEU A 263 5.22 -5.76 1.21
C LEU A 263 4.04 -6.75 1.35
N ILE A 264 3.27 -6.60 2.42
CA ILE A 264 2.00 -7.29 2.63
C ILE A 264 0.91 -6.23 2.77
N ILE A 265 -0.17 -6.36 2.01
CA ILE A 265 -1.30 -5.45 1.99
C ILE A 265 -2.55 -6.28 2.21
N LYS A 266 -3.11 -6.20 3.41
CA LYS A 266 -4.39 -6.84 3.75
C LYS A 266 -5.51 -5.89 3.33
N ARG A 267 -6.44 -6.36 2.50
CA ARG A 267 -7.62 -5.60 2.07
C ARG A 267 -8.86 -6.02 2.86
N TYR A 268 -9.63 -5.05 3.30
CA TYR A 268 -10.90 -5.25 4.01
C TYR A 268 -11.99 -4.42 3.33
N ASP A 269 -13.14 -5.04 3.11
CA ASP A 269 -14.33 -4.40 2.59
C ASP A 269 -15.57 -4.92 3.34
N THR A 270 -16.73 -4.38 3.00
CA THR A 270 -18.03 -4.83 3.54
C THR A 270 -18.89 -5.51 2.50
N VAL A 271 -18.30 -5.91 1.37
CA VAL A 271 -19.01 -6.56 0.27
C VAL A 271 -19.27 -8.00 0.68
N ASP A 272 -20.46 -8.52 0.35
CA ASP A 272 -20.77 -9.92 0.59
C ASP A 272 -19.75 -10.82 -0.14
N PRO A 273 -19.19 -11.86 0.51
CA PRO A 273 -18.21 -12.73 -0.12
C PRO A 273 -18.69 -13.38 -1.42
N ASN A 274 -19.99 -13.70 -1.55
CA ASN A 274 -20.53 -14.29 -2.77
C ASN A 274 -20.56 -13.25 -3.90
N VAL A 275 -20.98 -12.02 -3.60
CA VAL A 275 -20.95 -10.90 -4.56
C VAL A 275 -19.52 -10.62 -5.02
N SER A 276 -18.55 -10.63 -4.10
CA SER A 276 -17.13 -10.48 -4.45
C SER A 276 -16.62 -11.62 -5.34
N ALA A 277 -17.04 -12.86 -5.11
CA ALA A 277 -16.66 -13.99 -5.96
C ALA A 277 -17.29 -13.93 -7.36
N GLU A 278 -18.58 -13.57 -7.45
CA GLU A 278 -19.27 -13.37 -8.72
C GLU A 278 -18.64 -12.22 -9.54
N TYR A 279 -18.32 -11.11 -8.87
CA TYR A 279 -17.59 -10.00 -9.46
C TYR A 279 -16.24 -10.44 -10.02
N GLU A 280 -15.41 -11.11 -9.21
CA GLU A 280 -14.09 -11.56 -9.66
C GLU A 280 -14.21 -12.52 -10.84
N GLN A 281 -15.17 -13.45 -10.80
CA GLN A 281 -15.41 -14.38 -11.89
C GLN A 281 -15.83 -13.66 -13.18
N ALA A 282 -16.75 -12.69 -13.09
CA ALA A 282 -17.21 -11.91 -14.23
C ALA A 282 -16.06 -11.10 -14.84
N LEU A 283 -15.30 -10.40 -14.01
CA LEU A 283 -14.16 -9.59 -14.46
C LEU A 283 -13.05 -10.44 -15.08
N ARG A 284 -12.69 -11.57 -14.44
CA ARG A 284 -11.70 -12.52 -14.98
C ARG A 284 -12.15 -13.14 -16.29
N SER A 285 -13.43 -13.50 -16.41
CA SER A 285 -13.98 -14.03 -17.66
C SER A 285 -13.92 -13.00 -18.80
N PHE A 286 -14.21 -11.73 -18.51
CA PHE A 286 -14.10 -10.65 -19.48
C PHE A 286 -12.66 -10.45 -19.92
N ILE A 287 -11.72 -10.26 -18.98
CA ILE A 287 -10.30 -10.01 -19.29
C ILE A 287 -9.71 -11.19 -20.07
N LYS A 288 -9.95 -12.43 -19.63
CA LYS A 288 -9.46 -13.64 -20.33
C LYS A 288 -10.00 -13.76 -21.76
N GLY A 289 -11.18 -13.23 -22.04
CA GLY A 289 -11.77 -13.19 -23.38
C GLY A 289 -11.14 -12.16 -24.32
N LEU A 290 -10.31 -11.25 -23.81
CA LEU A 290 -9.61 -10.25 -24.61
C LEU A 290 -8.45 -10.88 -25.37
N SER A 291 -8.10 -10.29 -26.51
CA SER A 291 -7.00 -10.74 -27.38
C SER A 291 -5.92 -9.66 -27.45
N PRO A 292 -5.00 -9.61 -26.45
CA PRO A 292 -3.88 -8.68 -26.49
C PRO A 292 -2.87 -9.05 -27.58
N ASP A 293 -2.02 -8.10 -27.94
CA ASP A 293 -0.93 -8.33 -28.89
C ASP A 293 0.18 -9.16 -28.20
N PRO A 294 0.48 -10.38 -28.68
CA PRO A 294 1.46 -11.25 -28.04
C PRO A 294 2.87 -10.64 -27.94
N GLU A 295 3.30 -9.85 -28.93
CA GLU A 295 4.63 -9.24 -28.93
C GLU A 295 4.71 -8.16 -27.85
N LYS A 296 3.67 -7.33 -27.75
CA LYS A 296 3.58 -6.29 -26.71
C LYS A 296 3.45 -6.86 -25.30
N VAL A 297 2.70 -7.96 -25.13
CA VAL A 297 2.62 -8.69 -23.86
C VAL A 297 4.00 -9.18 -23.44
N ALA A 298 4.76 -9.80 -24.35
CA ALA A 298 6.10 -10.27 -24.07
C ALA A 298 7.07 -9.12 -23.74
N GLU A 299 6.99 -8.01 -24.47
CA GLU A 299 7.77 -6.79 -24.21
C GLU A 299 7.48 -6.24 -22.82
N TYR A 300 6.20 -5.99 -22.50
CA TYR A 300 5.81 -5.43 -21.21
C TYR A 300 6.15 -6.37 -20.06
N ARG A 301 5.95 -7.69 -20.23
CA ARG A 301 6.37 -8.69 -19.23
C ARG A 301 7.88 -8.57 -18.95
N LYS A 302 8.71 -8.48 -19.98
CA LYS A 302 10.16 -8.30 -19.83
C LYS A 302 10.50 -7.00 -19.10
N GLU A 303 9.83 -5.90 -19.43
CA GLU A 303 10.01 -4.62 -18.73
C GLU A 303 9.67 -4.70 -17.26
N LEU A 304 8.59 -5.39 -16.89
CA LEU A 304 8.24 -5.61 -15.49
C LEU A 304 9.34 -6.35 -14.74
N PHE A 305 9.82 -7.47 -15.27
CA PHE A 305 10.91 -8.22 -14.62
C PHE A 305 12.21 -7.40 -14.51
N CYS A 306 12.55 -6.61 -15.55
CA CYS A 306 13.65 -5.66 -15.48
C CYS A 306 13.44 -4.60 -14.39
N ALA A 307 12.28 -3.97 -14.34
CA ALA A 307 11.95 -2.91 -13.39
C ALA A 307 11.85 -3.42 -11.93
N TRP A 308 11.57 -4.71 -11.76
CA TRP A 308 11.51 -5.38 -10.47
C TRP A 308 12.84 -6.00 -10.04
N GLU A 309 13.90 -5.85 -10.87
CA GLU A 309 15.22 -6.46 -10.67
C GLU A 309 15.15 -7.97 -10.38
N VAL A 310 14.12 -8.64 -10.88
CA VAL A 310 13.96 -10.08 -10.75
C VAL A 310 14.85 -10.72 -11.81
N ILE A 311 15.99 -11.23 -11.36
CA ILE A 311 16.92 -11.98 -12.22
C ILE A 311 16.25 -13.31 -12.57
N ASP A 312 16.14 -13.58 -13.88
CA ASP A 312 15.39 -14.63 -14.57
C ASP A 312 15.68 -16.09 -14.15
N ASP A 313 16.56 -16.34 -13.18
CA ASP A 313 17.17 -17.65 -13.00
C ASP A 313 16.46 -18.61 -12.02
N GLN A 314 15.40 -18.21 -11.28
CA GLN A 314 14.80 -19.10 -10.25
C GLN A 314 13.28 -19.03 -10.00
N VAL A 315 12.47 -18.28 -10.77
CA VAL A 315 11.02 -18.10 -10.46
C VAL A 315 10.09 -18.51 -11.61
N LEU A 316 10.50 -19.47 -12.45
CA LEU A 316 9.61 -20.19 -13.37
C LEU A 316 9.51 -21.67 -13.01
#